data_AF-A0A7Y3KPT9-F1
#
_entry.id   AF-A0A7Y3KPT9-F1
#
_cell.length_a   1.000
_cell.length_b   1.000
_cell.length_c   1.000
_cell.angle_alpha   90.00
_cell.angle_beta   90.00
_cell.angle_gamma   90.00
#
_symmetry.space_group_name_H-M   'P 1'
#
loop_
_entity.id
_entity.type
_entity.pdbx_description
1 polymer ?
#
loop_
_entity_poly.entity_id
_entity_poly.type
_entity_poly.pdbx_seq_one_letter_code
_entity_poly.pdbx_strand_id
1 'polypeptide(L)'
;MRFLSFPERTEETVREMQWEQRSLVPLSAAALVAANVRERLQGALGAVEVRLFAPRIPDEVGWTALRAGARIDGVRGPLGAAAFVTRPEELRSLVGLAFGVAIPGGRELSVVEKQVFERFLRLIAPALAPLCGGGSAAPEAMVERRFSSYFELLVEGGACGRLGVALESEPQPGAPHAAPIERIAHIELALHARAECAQMRAGEIAAWAPGALVPLRRNEITLVADGEALARGELGVRNNHFAVAIDRGASTSND
;
A
#
# COMPACT_ATOMS: atom_id res chain seq x y z
N MET A 1 -55.62 -17.31 -5.64
CA MET A 1 -54.23 -17.61 -5.26
C MET A 1 -53.38 -17.55 -6.52
N ARG A 2 -52.56 -16.50 -6.65
CA ARG A 2 -51.62 -16.34 -7.78
C ARG A 2 -50.34 -17.10 -7.44
N PHE A 3 -49.93 -18.01 -8.32
CA PHE A 3 -48.61 -18.61 -8.31
C PHE A 3 -47.57 -17.51 -8.51
N LEU A 4 -46.64 -17.36 -7.57
CA LEU A 4 -45.39 -16.67 -7.84
C LEU A 4 -44.43 -17.71 -8.43
N SER A 5 -44.26 -17.62 -9.73
CA SER A 5 -43.18 -18.26 -10.47
C SER A 5 -41.84 -17.75 -9.96
N PHE A 6 -40.97 -18.67 -9.53
CA PHE A 6 -39.56 -18.38 -9.31
C PHE A 6 -38.92 -18.04 -10.65
N PRO A 7 -38.08 -16.99 -10.75
CA PRO A 7 -37.26 -16.81 -11.94
C PRO A 7 -36.31 -18.01 -12.07
N GLU A 8 -36.27 -18.58 -13.27
CA GLU A 8 -35.27 -19.57 -13.66
C GLU A 8 -33.88 -19.01 -13.39
N ARG A 9 -33.05 -19.82 -12.72
CA ARG A 9 -31.64 -19.54 -12.51
C ARG A 9 -30.94 -19.65 -13.87
N THR A 10 -30.89 -18.56 -14.61
CA THR A 10 -29.92 -18.39 -15.69
C THR A 10 -28.61 -17.85 -15.12
N GLU A 11 -27.53 -18.39 -15.68
CA GLU A 11 -26.12 -18.00 -15.48
C GLU A 11 -25.40 -18.69 -14.31
N GLU A 12 -24.80 -19.83 -14.65
CA GLU A 12 -23.51 -20.26 -14.11
C GLU A 12 -22.56 -19.05 -14.11
N THR A 13 -22.34 -18.45 -12.94
CA THR A 13 -21.23 -17.53 -12.73
C THR A 13 -19.95 -18.36 -12.72
N VAL A 14 -19.46 -18.67 -13.92
CA VAL A 14 -18.07 -19.06 -14.14
C VAL A 14 -17.24 -17.97 -13.46
N ARG A 15 -16.45 -18.35 -12.44
CA ARG A 15 -15.42 -17.46 -11.90
C ARG A 15 -14.38 -17.29 -13.01
N GLU A 16 -14.57 -16.30 -13.85
CA GLU A 16 -13.55 -15.91 -14.82
C GLU A 16 -12.31 -15.46 -14.04
N MET A 17 -11.16 -16.04 -14.40
CA MET A 17 -9.87 -15.55 -13.92
C MET A 17 -9.69 -14.14 -14.47
N GLN A 18 -9.84 -13.13 -13.62
CA GLN A 18 -9.54 -11.76 -13.99
C GLN A 18 -8.05 -11.53 -13.76
N TRP A 19 -7.35 -11.17 -14.83
CA TRP A 19 -5.97 -10.69 -14.77
C TRP A 19 -6.00 -9.26 -14.21
N GLU A 20 -5.64 -9.10 -12.94
CA GLU A 20 -5.44 -7.76 -12.37
C GLU A 20 -4.08 -7.23 -12.77
N GLN A 21 -4.06 -6.06 -13.41
CA GLN A 21 -2.82 -5.37 -13.74
C GLN A 21 -2.17 -4.88 -12.44
N ARG A 22 -0.97 -5.40 -12.13
CA ARG A 22 -0.20 -5.03 -10.94
C ARG A 22 0.88 -4.02 -11.27
N SER A 23 1.20 -3.18 -10.29
CA SER A 23 2.35 -2.30 -10.41
C SER A 23 3.64 -3.12 -10.34
N LEU A 24 4.62 -2.76 -11.16
CA LEU A 24 5.97 -3.29 -11.16
C LEU A 24 6.88 -2.54 -10.18
N VAL A 25 6.36 -1.52 -9.48
CA VAL A 25 7.08 -0.82 -8.41
C VAL A 25 7.51 -1.81 -7.34
N PRO A 26 8.82 -2.02 -7.11
CA PRO A 26 9.28 -2.95 -6.09
C PRO A 26 8.81 -2.50 -4.71
N LEU A 27 8.27 -3.43 -3.92
CA LEU A 27 7.84 -3.13 -2.56
C LEU A 27 9.00 -2.59 -1.71
N SER A 28 10.23 -3.07 -1.94
CA SER A 28 11.44 -2.56 -1.30
C SER A 28 11.73 -1.08 -1.60
N ALA A 29 11.45 -0.62 -2.83
CA ALA A 29 11.60 0.78 -3.22
C ALA A 29 10.54 1.64 -2.53
N ALA A 30 9.28 1.20 -2.54
CA ALA A 30 8.19 1.89 -1.85
C ALA A 30 8.42 1.95 -0.33
N ALA A 31 8.94 0.87 0.26
CA ALA A 31 9.26 0.80 1.68
C ALA A 31 10.45 1.69 2.04
N LEU A 32 11.45 1.83 1.16
CA LEU A 32 12.53 2.79 1.33
C LEU A 32 12.02 4.24 1.29
N VAL A 33 11.07 4.56 0.41
CA VAL A 33 10.40 5.87 0.41
C VAL A 33 9.70 6.10 1.75
N ALA A 34 8.90 5.14 2.21
CA ALA A 34 8.20 5.22 3.50
C ALA A 34 9.16 5.45 4.68
N ALA A 35 10.27 4.69 4.73
CA ALA A 35 11.30 4.84 5.75
C ALA A 35 11.99 6.22 5.70
N ASN A 36 12.33 6.69 4.50
CA ASN A 36 12.94 8.01 4.29
C ASN A 36 12.00 9.16 4.69
N VAL A 37 10.71 9.03 4.39
CA VAL A 37 9.67 9.98 4.85
C VAL A 37 9.60 9.97 6.37
N ARG A 38 9.50 8.78 6.99
CA ARG A 38 9.46 8.64 8.45
C ARG A 38 10.65 9.31 9.11
N GLU A 39 11.87 9.01 8.70
CA GLU A 39 13.10 9.58 9.28
C GLU A 39 13.10 11.11 9.22
N ARG A 40 12.74 11.68 8.07
CA ARG A 40 12.68 13.14 7.88
C ARG A 40 11.61 13.79 8.75
N LEU A 41 10.43 13.19 8.81
CA LEU A 41 9.35 13.68 9.65
C LEU A 41 9.67 13.53 11.13
N GLN A 42 10.33 12.44 11.53
CA GLN A 42 10.75 12.25 12.91
C GLN A 42 11.75 13.32 13.34
N GLY A 43 12.71 13.65 12.49
CA GLY A 43 13.67 14.72 12.75
C GLY A 43 13.04 16.12 12.89
N ALA A 44 11.88 16.36 12.26
CA ALA A 44 11.22 17.66 12.28
C ALA A 44 10.08 17.77 13.32
N LEU A 45 9.34 16.69 13.55
CA LEU A 45 8.07 16.68 14.27
C LEU A 45 8.09 15.81 15.54
N GLY A 46 9.14 15.02 15.77
CA GLY A 46 9.24 14.09 16.90
C GLY A 46 8.71 12.69 16.59
N ALA A 47 7.99 12.05 17.50
CA ALA A 47 7.52 10.68 17.29
C ALA A 47 6.46 10.62 16.17
N VAL A 48 6.84 10.06 15.02
CA VAL A 48 5.98 9.83 13.85
C VAL A 48 6.19 8.41 13.34
N GLU A 49 5.09 7.72 13.04
CA GLU A 49 5.08 6.44 12.34
C GLU A 49 4.57 6.60 10.91
N VAL A 50 5.04 5.73 10.02
CA VAL A 50 4.63 5.72 8.61
C VAL A 50 4.30 4.30 8.18
N ARG A 51 3.07 4.09 7.70
CA ARG A 51 2.61 2.80 7.17
C ARG A 51 2.47 2.88 5.66
N LEU A 52 2.95 1.85 4.97
CA LEU A 52 2.87 1.73 3.51
C LEU A 52 1.66 0.90 3.11
N PHE A 53 0.91 1.36 2.10
CA PHE A 53 -0.04 0.55 1.35
C PHE A 53 0.59 0.13 0.02
N ALA A 54 0.30 -1.09 -0.43
CA ALA A 54 0.95 -1.69 -1.59
C ALA A 54 0.77 -0.85 -2.88
N PRO A 55 1.80 -0.78 -3.75
CA PRO A 55 1.69 -0.17 -5.07
C PRO A 55 0.63 -0.83 -5.95
N ARG A 56 -0.09 0.00 -6.69
CA ARG A 56 -1.14 -0.41 -7.64
C ARG A 56 -1.11 0.46 -8.89
N ILE A 57 -1.81 0.02 -9.93
CA ILE A 57 -2.10 0.80 -11.13
C ILE A 57 -3.58 1.19 -11.06
N PRO A 58 -3.91 2.44 -10.73
CA PRO A 58 -5.29 2.91 -10.78
C PRO A 58 -5.82 2.90 -12.22
N ASP A 59 -7.08 2.57 -12.39
CA ASP A 59 -7.81 2.78 -13.65
C ASP A 59 -8.10 4.29 -13.88
N GLU A 60 -8.71 4.63 -15.01
CA GLU A 60 -9.00 6.04 -15.36
C GLU A 60 -9.93 6.71 -14.34
N VAL A 61 -10.90 5.97 -13.81
CA VAL A 61 -11.82 6.44 -12.78
C VAL A 61 -11.05 6.70 -11.48
N GLY A 62 -10.18 5.78 -11.07
CA GLY A 62 -9.30 5.91 -9.92
C GLY A 62 -8.36 7.11 -10.03
N TRP A 63 -7.73 7.32 -11.19
CA TRP A 63 -6.88 8.50 -11.42
C TRP A 63 -7.66 9.80 -11.37
N THR A 64 -8.88 9.82 -11.91
CA THR A 64 -9.76 10.99 -11.86
C THR A 64 -10.12 11.32 -10.40
N ALA A 65 -10.46 10.31 -9.60
CA ALA A 65 -10.74 10.47 -8.17
C ALA A 65 -9.52 10.96 -7.38
N LEU A 66 -8.32 10.42 -7.68
CA LEU A 66 -7.07 10.83 -7.04
C LEU A 66 -6.66 12.27 -7.37
N ARG A 67 -6.98 12.75 -8.58
CA ARG A 67 -6.65 14.12 -9.02
C ARG A 67 -7.66 15.17 -8.56
N ALA A 68 -8.88 14.78 -8.22
CA ALA A 68 -9.96 15.69 -7.89
C ALA A 68 -9.58 16.62 -6.73
N GLY A 69 -9.23 17.88 -7.07
CA GLY A 69 -8.80 18.89 -6.09
C GLY A 69 -7.46 18.59 -5.41
N ALA A 70 -6.71 17.59 -5.88
CA ALA A 70 -5.45 17.20 -5.27
C ALA A 70 -4.32 18.15 -5.66
N ARG A 71 -3.45 18.41 -4.70
CA ARG A 71 -2.17 19.05 -4.92
C ARG A 71 -1.15 17.97 -5.29
N ILE A 72 -0.48 18.17 -6.43
CA ILE A 72 0.49 17.22 -6.98
C ILE A 72 1.82 17.93 -7.15
N ASP A 73 2.76 17.63 -6.26
CA ASP A 73 4.12 18.19 -6.28
C ASP A 73 5.13 17.05 -6.27
N GLY A 74 6.14 17.13 -7.13
CA GLY A 74 7.08 16.03 -7.32
C GLY A 74 8.48 16.46 -7.70
N VAL A 75 9.32 15.45 -7.90
CA VAL A 75 10.70 15.61 -8.34
C VAL A 75 10.93 14.80 -9.61
N ARG A 76 11.87 15.26 -10.42
CA ARG A 76 12.34 14.57 -11.62
C ARG A 76 13.73 14.01 -11.38
N GLY A 77 13.98 12.84 -11.93
CA GLY A 77 15.31 12.24 -11.99
C GLY A 77 15.52 11.43 -13.27
N PRO A 78 16.69 10.79 -13.42
CA PRO A 78 17.05 10.02 -14.61
C PRO A 78 16.10 8.87 -14.95
N LEU A 79 15.40 8.30 -13.96
CA LEU A 79 14.48 7.17 -14.15
C LEU A 79 13.03 7.60 -14.37
N GLY A 80 12.72 8.89 -14.22
CA GLY A 80 11.37 9.45 -14.41
C GLY A 80 10.99 10.46 -13.33
N ALA A 81 9.74 10.91 -13.36
CA ALA A 81 9.15 11.73 -12.31
C ALA A 81 8.40 10.89 -11.27
N ALA A 82 8.51 11.29 -10.00
CA ALA A 82 7.62 10.84 -8.93
C ALA A 82 7.04 12.05 -8.20
N ALA A 83 5.80 11.95 -7.76
CA ALA A 83 5.09 13.04 -7.13
C ALA A 83 4.34 12.59 -5.88
N PHE A 84 4.23 13.50 -4.92
CA PHE A 84 3.26 13.39 -3.86
C PHE A 84 1.90 13.86 -4.35
N VAL A 85 0.87 13.07 -4.10
CA VAL A 85 -0.53 13.40 -4.37
C VAL A 85 -1.22 13.60 -3.03
N THR A 86 -1.63 14.83 -2.75
CA THR A 86 -2.23 15.20 -1.47
C THR A 86 -3.61 15.82 -1.72
N ARG A 87 -4.69 15.16 -1.30
CA ARG A 87 -6.03 15.73 -1.44
C ARG A 87 -6.29 16.76 -0.33
N PRO A 88 -7.31 17.62 -0.47
CA PRO A 88 -7.50 18.75 0.44
C PRO A 88 -7.68 18.36 1.91
N GLU A 89 -8.29 17.20 2.18
CA GLU A 89 -8.50 16.68 3.53
C GLU A 89 -7.21 16.16 4.17
N GLU A 90 -6.38 15.45 3.39
CA GLU A 90 -5.06 15.02 3.83
C GLU A 90 -4.13 16.19 4.07
N LEU A 91 -4.18 17.19 3.20
CA LEU A 91 -3.33 18.37 3.31
C LEU A 91 -3.57 19.04 4.68
N ARG A 92 -4.84 19.24 5.05
CA ARG A 92 -5.21 19.77 6.38
C ARG A 92 -4.70 18.89 7.50
N SER A 93 -4.82 17.57 7.35
CA SER A 93 -4.39 16.62 8.37
C SER A 93 -2.88 16.63 8.58
N LEU A 94 -2.10 16.69 7.50
CA LEU A 94 -0.63 16.78 7.54
C LEU A 94 -0.14 18.12 8.11
N VAL A 95 -0.82 19.22 7.78
CA VAL A 95 -0.51 20.53 8.39
C VAL A 95 -0.89 20.55 9.87
N GLY A 96 -2.03 19.95 10.23
CA GLY A 96 -2.43 19.78 11.62
C GLY A 96 -1.42 18.97 12.43
N LEU A 97 -0.86 17.92 11.83
CA LEU A 97 0.23 17.13 12.42
C LEU A 97 1.45 18.02 12.70
N ALA A 98 1.84 18.90 11.76
CA ALA A 98 2.95 19.82 11.96
C ALA A 98 2.73 20.84 13.08
N PHE A 99 1.48 21.23 13.35
CA PHE A 99 1.12 22.14 14.44
C PHE A 99 0.75 21.42 15.75
N GLY A 100 0.61 20.10 15.74
CA GLY A 100 0.05 19.34 16.86
C GLY A 100 -1.41 19.64 17.17
N VAL A 101 -2.20 20.13 16.19
CA VAL A 101 -3.62 20.48 16.37
C VAL A 101 -4.47 19.98 15.20
N ALA A 102 -5.72 19.64 15.46
CA ALA A 102 -6.67 19.33 14.39
C ALA A 102 -7.10 20.61 13.67
N ILE A 103 -6.94 20.65 12.34
CA ILE A 103 -7.42 21.76 11.51
C ILE A 103 -8.85 21.46 11.06
N PRO A 104 -9.84 22.32 11.40
CA PRO A 104 -11.22 22.11 11.01
C PRO A 104 -11.41 22.01 9.49
N GLY A 105 -12.32 21.13 9.08
CA GLY A 105 -12.76 21.04 7.68
C GLY A 105 -13.59 22.25 7.23
N GLY A 106 -13.89 22.32 5.94
CA GLY A 106 -14.84 23.29 5.39
C GLY A 106 -14.30 24.70 5.10
N ARG A 107 -13.04 24.99 5.47
CA ARG A 107 -12.35 26.22 5.04
C ARG A 107 -11.11 25.92 4.19
N GLU A 108 -10.71 26.92 3.41
CA GLU A 108 -9.38 26.91 2.80
C GLU A 108 -8.29 27.06 3.86
N LEU A 109 -7.11 26.56 3.50
CA LEU A 109 -5.91 26.75 4.31
C LEU A 109 -5.50 28.22 4.30
N SER A 110 -5.09 28.71 5.46
CA SER A 110 -4.47 30.02 5.60
C SER A 110 -3.13 30.08 4.86
N VAL A 111 -2.62 31.28 4.63
CA VAL A 111 -1.30 31.48 4.01
C VAL A 111 -0.19 30.77 4.80
N VAL A 112 -0.27 30.83 6.13
CA VAL A 112 0.71 30.19 7.02
C VAL A 112 0.63 28.66 6.88
N GLU A 113 -0.58 28.10 6.87
CA GLU A 113 -0.79 26.66 6.70
C GLU A 113 -0.29 26.15 5.33
N LYS A 114 -0.50 26.92 4.26
CA LYS A 114 0.04 26.62 2.93
C LYS A 114 1.58 26.62 2.94
N GLN A 115 2.21 27.60 3.59
CA GLN A 115 3.66 27.67 3.71
C GLN A 115 4.25 26.52 4.54
N VAL A 116 3.56 26.11 5.61
CA VAL A 116 3.96 24.94 6.40
C VAL A 116 3.90 23.68 5.55
N PHE A 117 2.84 23.50 4.77
CA PHE A 117 2.75 22.37 3.85
C PHE A 117 3.85 22.39 2.79
N GLU A 118 4.21 23.55 2.24
CA GLU A 118 5.32 23.66 1.29
C GLU A 118 6.67 23.29 1.91
N ARG A 119 6.90 23.68 3.17
CA ARG A 119 8.11 23.27 3.92
C ARG A 119 8.10 21.77 4.19
N PHE A 120 6.94 21.22 4.56
CA PHE A 120 6.74 19.79 4.72
C PHE A 120 7.09 19.04 3.44
N LEU A 121 6.54 19.44 2.29
CA LEU A 121 6.86 18.83 0.99
C LEU A 121 8.34 18.93 0.64
N ARG A 122 8.98 20.09 0.84
CA ARG A 122 10.43 20.25 0.60
C ARG A 122 11.27 19.34 1.48
N LEU A 123 10.86 19.15 2.73
CA LEU A 123 11.53 18.26 3.66
C LEU A 123 11.48 16.81 3.16
N ILE A 124 10.33 16.34 2.68
CA ILE A 124 10.14 14.94 2.28
C ILE A 124 10.39 14.64 0.80
N ALA A 125 10.46 15.64 -0.08
CA ALA A 125 10.75 15.47 -1.52
C ALA A 125 11.99 14.60 -1.82
N PRO A 126 13.12 14.73 -1.08
CA PRO A 126 14.27 13.85 -1.30
C PRO A 126 13.99 12.38 -1.01
N ALA A 127 12.93 12.03 -0.28
CA ALA A 127 12.55 10.64 -0.04
C ALA A 127 12.11 9.91 -1.32
N LEU A 128 11.74 10.64 -2.38
CA LEU A 128 11.37 10.08 -3.69
C LEU A 128 12.59 9.68 -4.55
N ALA A 129 13.82 10.06 -4.14
CA ALA A 129 15.04 9.75 -4.88
C ALA A 129 15.20 8.26 -5.27
N PRO A 130 14.81 7.26 -4.45
CA PRO A 130 14.86 5.84 -4.84
C PRO A 130 14.01 5.50 -6.07
N LEU A 131 12.94 6.25 -6.33
CA LEU A 131 12.04 6.02 -7.46
C LEU A 131 12.48 6.77 -8.72
N CYS A 132 13.17 7.89 -8.55
CA CYS A 132 13.57 8.76 -9.66
C CYS A 132 15.00 8.51 -10.15
N GLY A 133 15.78 7.66 -9.48
CA GLY A 133 17.20 7.42 -9.80
C GLY A 133 18.13 8.53 -9.30
N GLY A 134 17.75 9.16 -8.19
CA GLY A 134 18.47 10.31 -7.62
C GLY A 134 17.78 11.65 -7.89
N GLY A 135 18.21 12.66 -7.14
CA GLY A 135 17.68 14.02 -7.23
C GLY A 135 17.47 14.65 -5.86
N SER A 136 18.01 15.86 -5.67
CA SER A 136 17.71 16.77 -4.56
C SER A 136 17.07 18.06 -5.10
N ALA A 137 16.33 17.95 -6.20
CA ALA A 137 15.61 19.09 -6.76
C ALA A 137 14.49 19.52 -5.81
N ALA A 138 14.20 20.82 -5.78
CA ALA A 138 13.02 21.32 -5.10
C ALA A 138 11.76 20.70 -5.74
N PRO A 139 10.73 20.33 -4.94
CA PRO A 139 9.49 19.85 -5.49
C PRO A 139 8.85 20.92 -6.38
N GLU A 140 8.32 20.50 -7.52
CA GLU A 140 7.62 21.35 -8.48
C GLU A 140 6.20 20.82 -8.74
N ALA A 141 5.29 21.69 -9.17
CA ALA A 141 3.92 21.30 -9.49
C ALA A 141 3.88 20.40 -10.73
N MET A 142 3.14 19.29 -10.64
CA MET A 142 3.05 18.25 -11.69
C MET A 142 1.61 17.90 -12.07
N VAL A 143 0.66 18.84 -11.91
CA VAL A 143 -0.79 18.61 -12.08
C VAL A 143 -1.14 18.03 -13.47
N GLU A 144 -0.48 18.50 -14.52
CA GLU A 144 -0.73 18.08 -15.91
C GLU A 144 -0.04 16.76 -16.30
N ARG A 145 0.84 16.22 -15.46
CA ARG A 145 1.57 14.99 -15.80
C ARG A 145 0.67 13.77 -15.70
N ARG A 146 0.95 12.75 -16.52
CA ARG A 146 0.33 11.42 -16.41
C ARG A 146 1.20 10.55 -15.52
N PHE A 147 0.55 9.75 -14.69
CA PHE A 147 1.20 8.82 -13.77
C PHE A 147 0.61 7.43 -14.03
N SER A 148 1.46 6.41 -14.01
CA SER A 148 1.06 5.02 -14.20
C SER A 148 0.69 4.35 -12.88
N SER A 149 1.47 4.62 -11.84
CA SER A 149 1.48 3.83 -10.60
C SER A 149 1.22 4.71 -9.40
N TYR A 150 0.63 4.12 -8.36
CA TYR A 150 0.27 4.83 -7.15
C TYR A 150 0.39 3.93 -5.91
N PHE A 151 0.89 4.50 -4.82
CA PHE A 151 0.78 3.91 -3.48
C PHE A 151 0.48 4.97 -2.43
N GLU A 152 0.05 4.56 -1.25
CA GLU A 152 -0.28 5.47 -0.14
C GLU A 152 0.66 5.26 1.04
N LEU A 153 0.98 6.35 1.72
CA LEU A 153 1.63 6.39 3.01
C LEU A 153 0.66 6.95 4.04
N LEU A 154 0.42 6.23 5.13
CA LEU A 154 -0.26 6.76 6.31
C LEU A 154 0.77 7.30 7.28
N VAL A 155 0.67 8.57 7.63
CA VAL A 155 1.55 9.24 8.59
C VAL A 155 0.77 9.43 9.90
N GLU A 156 1.32 8.92 11.01
CA GLU A 156 0.67 8.92 12.33
C GLU A 156 1.59 9.57 13.38
N GLY A 157 1.09 10.57 14.11
CA GLY A 157 1.88 11.31 15.10
C GLY A 157 1.05 12.37 15.83
N GLY A 158 0.17 11.95 16.74
CA GLY A 158 -0.82 12.82 17.39
C GLY A 158 -2.03 13.19 16.51
N ALA A 159 -1.84 13.22 15.20
CA ALA A 159 -2.88 13.21 14.16
C ALA A 159 -2.55 12.16 13.10
N CYS A 160 -3.48 11.92 12.16
CA CYS A 160 -3.33 10.94 11.09
C CYS A 160 -3.53 11.62 9.73
N GLY A 161 -2.59 11.48 8.80
CA GLY A 161 -2.68 12.02 7.44
C GLY A 161 -2.26 10.99 6.39
N ARG A 162 -2.89 10.99 5.23
CA ARG A 162 -2.46 10.17 4.08
C ARG A 162 -1.63 10.99 3.11
N LEU A 163 -0.67 10.35 2.47
CA LEU A 163 0.16 10.93 1.45
C LEU A 163 0.26 9.94 0.30
N GLY A 164 -0.32 10.29 -0.85
CA GLY A 164 -0.17 9.51 -2.06
C GLY A 164 1.21 9.69 -2.67
N VAL A 165 1.75 8.65 -3.27
CA VAL A 165 2.96 8.69 -4.08
C VAL A 165 2.62 8.14 -5.46
N ALA A 166 2.85 8.94 -6.49
CA ALA A 166 2.59 8.62 -7.88
C ALA A 166 3.90 8.53 -8.66
N LEU A 167 4.00 7.56 -9.57
CA LEU A 167 5.14 7.43 -10.48
C LEU A 167 4.69 7.62 -11.93
N GLU A 168 5.48 8.37 -12.70
CA GLU A 168 5.18 8.69 -14.09
C GLU A 168 5.18 7.43 -14.97
N SER A 169 6.14 6.55 -14.71
CA SER A 169 6.34 5.31 -15.45
C SER A 169 6.58 4.15 -14.48
N GLU A 170 6.10 2.97 -14.86
CA GLU A 170 6.47 1.73 -14.19
C GLU A 170 7.98 1.47 -14.34
N PRO A 171 8.69 1.09 -13.27
CA PRO A 171 10.10 0.75 -13.37
C PRO A 171 10.29 -0.47 -14.25
N GLN A 172 11.30 -0.43 -15.12
CA GLN A 172 11.62 -1.57 -15.98
C GLN A 172 12.26 -2.71 -15.15
N PRO A 173 11.92 -3.98 -15.45
CA PRO A 173 12.60 -5.14 -14.86
C PRO A 173 14.11 -5.04 -15.12
N GLY A 174 14.91 -4.85 -14.07
CA GLY A 174 16.37 -4.70 -14.14
C GLY A 174 16.91 -3.27 -13.92
N ALA A 175 16.06 -2.26 -13.85
CA ALA A 175 16.50 -0.93 -13.43
C ALA A 175 16.86 -0.93 -11.92
N PRO A 176 17.89 -0.18 -11.48
CA PRO A 176 18.39 -0.21 -10.10
C PRO A 176 17.46 0.55 -9.14
N HIS A 177 16.23 0.05 -8.98
CA HIS A 177 15.26 0.52 -7.99
C HIS A 177 15.32 -0.32 -6.71
N ALA A 178 16.10 -1.41 -6.74
CA ALA A 178 16.37 -2.22 -5.57
C ALA A 178 17.22 -1.43 -4.58
N ALA A 179 16.64 -1.10 -3.42
CA ALA A 179 17.41 -0.65 -2.28
C ALA A 179 18.44 -1.73 -1.91
N PRO A 180 19.68 -1.36 -1.54
CA PRO A 180 20.62 -2.29 -0.92
C PRO A 180 19.95 -2.99 0.26
N ILE A 181 20.13 -4.31 0.39
CA ILE A 181 19.44 -5.13 1.40
C ILE A 181 19.65 -4.62 2.83
N GLU A 182 20.81 -4.00 3.06
CA GLU A 182 21.21 -3.38 4.32
C GLU A 182 20.28 -2.22 4.73
N ARG A 183 19.66 -1.53 3.76
CA ARG A 183 18.73 -0.42 4.01
C ARG A 183 17.30 -0.86 4.32
N ILE A 184 16.94 -2.09 3.96
CA ILE A 184 15.60 -2.65 4.18
C ILE A 184 15.58 -3.72 5.28
N ALA A 185 16.75 -4.13 5.77
CA ALA A 185 16.90 -5.17 6.80
C ALA A 185 16.19 -4.85 8.14
N HIS A 186 15.87 -3.57 8.39
CA HIS A 186 15.19 -3.12 9.61
C HIS A 186 13.67 -2.92 9.43
N ILE A 187 13.12 -3.24 8.26
CA ILE A 187 11.70 -3.09 7.99
C ILE A 187 10.97 -4.30 8.57
N GLU A 188 10.17 -4.06 9.62
CA GLU A 188 9.32 -5.09 10.21
C GLU A 188 8.12 -5.35 9.29
N LEU A 189 7.92 -6.61 8.91
CA LEU A 189 6.79 -7.05 8.12
C LEU A 189 5.85 -7.88 9.00
N ALA A 190 4.57 -7.53 8.98
CA ALA A 190 3.55 -8.34 9.63
C ALA A 190 3.32 -9.63 8.82
N LEU A 191 3.71 -10.76 9.40
CA LEU A 191 3.50 -12.08 8.81
C LEU A 191 2.29 -12.76 9.43
N HIS A 192 1.38 -13.20 8.56
CA HIS A 192 0.21 -13.98 8.94
C HIS A 192 0.35 -15.42 8.46
N ALA A 193 0.15 -16.37 9.36
CA ALA A 193 0.02 -17.79 9.00
C ALA A 193 -1.44 -18.08 8.62
N ARG A 194 -1.69 -18.50 7.38
CA ARG A 194 -3.02 -18.80 6.85
C ARG A 194 -3.16 -20.28 6.51
N ALA A 195 -4.14 -20.94 7.13
CA ALA A 195 -4.64 -22.24 6.71
C ALA A 195 -5.76 -22.05 5.67
N GLU A 196 -5.75 -22.83 4.60
CA GLU A 196 -6.86 -22.84 3.63
C GLU A 196 -7.90 -23.88 4.04
N CYS A 197 -9.16 -23.44 4.16
CA CYS A 197 -10.30 -24.37 4.26
C CYS A 197 -10.54 -25.06 2.92
N ALA A 198 -11.10 -26.27 2.96
CA ALA A 198 -11.60 -26.93 1.76
C ALA A 198 -12.66 -26.06 1.06
N GLN A 199 -12.84 -26.23 -0.25
CA GLN A 199 -13.93 -25.56 -0.95
C GLN A 199 -15.27 -26.10 -0.43
N MET A 200 -16.18 -25.19 -0.09
CA MET A 200 -17.48 -25.51 0.48
C MET A 200 -18.58 -24.71 -0.21
N ARG A 201 -19.76 -25.29 -0.28
CA ARG A 201 -20.96 -24.63 -0.82
C ARG A 201 -21.49 -23.62 0.20
N ALA A 202 -22.07 -22.53 -0.28
CA ALA A 202 -22.62 -21.48 0.59
C ALA A 202 -23.63 -22.01 1.63
N GLY A 203 -24.45 -23.01 1.26
CA GLY A 203 -25.40 -23.65 2.18
C GLY A 203 -24.74 -24.44 3.30
N GLU A 204 -23.54 -24.98 3.08
CA GLU A 204 -22.78 -25.71 4.11
C GLU A 204 -22.21 -24.74 5.15
N ILE A 205 -21.77 -23.56 4.69
CA ILE A 205 -21.27 -22.48 5.55
C ILE A 205 -22.42 -21.89 6.38
N ALA A 206 -23.59 -21.67 5.76
CA ALA A 206 -24.76 -21.11 6.43
C ALA A 206 -25.30 -21.99 7.57
N ALA A 207 -24.97 -23.29 7.56
CA ALA A 207 -25.40 -24.25 8.58
C ALA A 207 -24.41 -24.38 9.76
N TRP A 208 -23.32 -23.60 9.79
CA TRP A 208 -22.33 -23.68 10.86
C TRP A 208 -22.86 -23.18 12.20
N ALA A 209 -22.47 -23.89 13.25
CA ALA A 209 -22.75 -23.57 14.64
C ALA A 209 -21.46 -23.68 15.46
N PRO A 210 -21.38 -23.08 16.66
CA PRO A 210 -20.26 -23.30 17.56
C PRO A 210 -19.99 -24.79 17.77
N GLY A 211 -18.73 -25.21 17.59
CA GLY A 211 -18.32 -26.62 17.64
C GLY A 211 -18.33 -27.35 16.29
N ALA A 212 -18.78 -26.70 15.20
CA ALA A 212 -18.66 -27.26 13.86
C ALA A 212 -17.19 -27.45 13.45
N LEU A 213 -16.87 -28.61 12.90
CA LEU A 213 -15.54 -28.93 12.38
C LEU A 213 -15.46 -28.51 10.92
N VAL A 214 -14.51 -27.63 10.61
CA VAL A 214 -14.28 -27.14 9.24
C VAL A 214 -13.10 -27.90 8.64
N PRO A 215 -13.28 -28.64 7.53
CA PRO A 215 -12.19 -29.36 6.90
C PRO A 215 -11.20 -28.38 6.28
N LEU A 216 -9.92 -28.54 6.59
CA LEU A 216 -8.83 -27.85 5.91
C LEU A 216 -8.53 -28.53 4.58
N ARG A 217 -8.15 -27.74 3.57
CA ARG A 217 -7.83 -28.23 2.22
C ARG A 217 -6.58 -29.10 2.22
N ARG A 218 -5.58 -28.72 3.04
CA ARG A 218 -4.29 -29.37 3.24
C ARG A 218 -3.80 -29.06 4.65
N ASN A 219 -2.83 -29.84 5.14
CA ASN A 219 -2.10 -29.55 6.39
C ASN A 219 -0.98 -28.51 6.21
N GLU A 220 -0.88 -27.94 5.01
CA GLU A 220 0.07 -26.90 4.63
C GLU A 220 -0.46 -25.51 5.04
N ILE A 221 0.42 -24.72 5.64
CA ILE A 221 0.18 -23.34 6.03
C ILE A 221 0.95 -22.43 5.09
N THR A 222 0.26 -21.39 4.62
CA THR A 222 0.89 -20.33 3.83
C THR A 222 1.25 -19.17 4.75
N LEU A 223 2.51 -18.74 4.73
CA LEU A 223 2.92 -17.47 5.32
C LEU A 223 2.60 -16.34 4.35
N VAL A 224 1.89 -15.34 4.83
CA VAL A 224 1.35 -14.24 4.04
C VAL A 224 1.83 -12.92 4.63
N ALA A 225 2.35 -12.03 3.79
CA ALA A 225 2.52 -10.61 4.11
C ALA A 225 1.63 -9.79 3.19
N ASP A 226 0.82 -8.88 3.73
CA ASP A 226 -0.05 -7.97 2.95
C ASP A 226 -0.93 -8.66 1.89
N GLY A 227 -1.35 -9.90 2.16
CA GLY A 227 -2.18 -10.70 1.25
C GLY A 227 -1.40 -11.55 0.23
N GLU A 228 -0.08 -11.41 0.15
CA GLU A 228 0.78 -12.20 -0.73
C GLU A 228 1.40 -13.41 -0.03
N ALA A 229 1.34 -14.58 -0.68
CA ALA A 229 1.95 -15.80 -0.20
C ALA A 229 3.47 -15.76 -0.38
N LEU A 230 4.21 -15.73 0.72
CA LEU A 230 5.68 -15.68 0.72
C LEU A 230 6.33 -17.05 0.79
N ALA A 231 5.74 -17.95 1.58
CA ALA A 231 6.28 -19.28 1.81
C ALA A 231 5.16 -20.25 2.18
N ARG A 232 5.43 -21.54 2.00
CA ARG A 232 4.58 -22.64 2.45
C ARG A 232 5.35 -23.53 3.40
N GLY A 233 4.64 -24.13 4.34
CA GLY A 233 5.24 -25.00 5.33
C GLY A 233 4.21 -25.81 6.09
N GLU A 234 4.69 -26.70 6.93
CA GLU A 234 3.82 -27.55 7.75
C GLU A 234 3.59 -26.91 9.13
N LEU A 235 2.34 -26.97 9.60
CA LEU A 235 2.03 -26.55 10.96
C LEU A 235 2.59 -27.56 11.96
N GLY A 236 3.26 -27.05 12.98
CA GLY A 236 3.74 -27.85 14.10
C GLY A 236 3.69 -27.05 15.41
N VAL A 237 4.32 -27.62 16.44
CA VAL A 237 4.49 -26.99 17.74
C VAL A 237 5.97 -27.00 18.10
N ARG A 238 6.51 -25.84 18.50
CA ARG A 238 7.88 -25.71 19.01
C ARG A 238 7.86 -24.89 20.28
N ASN A 239 8.49 -25.38 21.35
CA ASN A 239 8.55 -24.71 22.64
C ASN A 239 7.17 -24.25 23.15
N ASN A 240 6.15 -25.10 23.05
CA ASN A 240 4.74 -24.82 23.39
C ASN A 240 4.07 -23.69 22.60
N HIS A 241 4.62 -23.28 21.45
CA HIS A 241 4.00 -22.33 20.55
C HIS A 241 3.72 -22.99 19.20
N PHE A 242 2.63 -22.59 18.54
CA PHE A 242 2.41 -22.96 17.15
C PHE A 242 3.56 -22.42 16.29
N ALA A 243 4.06 -23.27 15.41
CA ALA A 243 5.19 -22.96 14.54
C ALA A 243 4.90 -23.47 13.13
N VAL A 244 5.53 -22.84 12.14
CA VAL A 244 5.45 -23.28 10.74
C VAL A 244 6.85 -23.71 10.33
N ALA A 245 7.00 -24.98 9.93
CA ALA A 245 8.23 -25.51 9.37
C ALA A 245 8.24 -25.20 7.87
N ILE A 246 9.04 -24.23 7.45
CA ILE A 246 9.14 -23.80 6.05
C ILE A 246 10.06 -24.77 5.30
N ASP A 247 9.56 -25.36 4.20
CA ASP A 247 10.40 -26.17 3.31
C ASP A 247 11.38 -25.26 2.57
N ARG A 248 12.68 -25.44 2.84
CA ARG A 248 13.77 -24.65 2.22
C ARG A 248 14.00 -24.93 0.73
N GLY A 249 13.09 -25.65 0.06
CA GLY A 249 13.19 -26.05 -1.34
C GLY A 249 12.45 -25.15 -2.34
N ALA A 250 11.57 -24.25 -1.89
CA ALA A 250 10.92 -23.30 -2.78
C ALA A 250 11.84 -22.10 -3.00
N SER A 251 12.82 -22.25 -3.89
CA SER A 251 13.35 -21.08 -4.59
C SER A 251 12.16 -20.37 -5.21
N THR A 252 11.96 -19.10 -4.88
CA THR A 252 11.13 -18.21 -5.69
C THR A 252 11.71 -18.27 -7.11
N SER A 253 11.06 -19.05 -7.98
CA SER A 253 11.37 -19.06 -9.40
C SER A 253 11.15 -17.64 -9.90
N ASN A 254 12.23 -16.99 -10.33
CA ASN A 254 12.12 -15.93 -11.32
C ASN A 254 11.60 -16.61 -12.59
N ASP A 255 10.29 -16.49 -12.83
CA ASP A 255 9.68 -16.45 -14.15
C ASP A 255 8.71 -15.26 -14.18
#